data_AF-A0A1C6JQA4-F1
#
_entry.id   AF-A0A1C6JQA4-F1
#
_cell.length_a   1.000
_cell.length_b   1.000
_cell.length_c   1.000
_cell.angle_alpha   90.00
_cell.angle_beta   90.00
_cell.angle_gamma   90.00
#
_symmetry.space_group_name_H-M   'P 1'
#
loop_
_entity.id
_entity.type
_entity.pdbx_description
1 polymer ?
#
loop_
_entity_poly.entity_id
_entity_poly.type
_entity_poly.pdbx_seq_one_letter_code
_entity_poly.pdbx_strand_id
1 'polypeptide(L)'
;MKCQFTGQDTTNAINQYKFDRAGKDAIFAFKERVLVHFAVDLTNVYMTTRLEGAHTYFLPFNQGSNGAGKVGGKGNPVNPNGYDTAYLWERVLCKDSLMEILQKYMHLQQEYDKNGNLVKETMIFPRYHQLDVVTKLLEDVKKNGSGKSYLIQHSAGSGKSNSIAWLAHRLTGLHDYEDNKIFQSVIIVTDRRVLDSQLQSTVYQFDHVEGVVKKVDKNSGQLRDAINDGVGIIITTLQKFPVIYKEVDSAKKRFAIIIDEAHSSQTGDAAKKLKRALADTEEILKEYAEMEDQLVILESFRDS
;
A
#
# COMPACT_ATOMS: atom_id res chain seq x y z
N MET A 1 7.15 -13.96 -24.87
CA MET A 1 7.79 -14.98 -24.02
C MET A 1 9.06 -15.44 -24.72
N LYS A 2 10.19 -15.47 -24.01
CA LYS A 2 11.46 -16.02 -24.47
C LYS A 2 11.68 -17.40 -23.86
N CYS A 3 12.48 -18.23 -24.49
CA CYS A 3 12.64 -19.63 -24.11
C CYS A 3 14.13 -19.97 -24.01
N GLN A 4 14.61 -20.35 -22.83
CA GLN A 4 16.02 -20.69 -22.61
C GLN A 4 16.47 -21.87 -23.48
N PHE A 5 15.56 -22.79 -23.84
CA PHE A 5 15.85 -23.87 -24.79
C PHE A 5 16.19 -23.38 -26.21
N THR A 6 15.80 -22.14 -26.55
CA THR A 6 16.18 -21.47 -27.80
C THR A 6 17.34 -20.49 -27.63
N GLY A 7 18.01 -20.51 -26.46
CA GLY A 7 19.10 -19.60 -26.11
C GLY A 7 18.64 -18.16 -25.83
N GLN A 8 17.34 -17.93 -25.61
CA GLN A 8 16.78 -16.61 -25.33
C GLN A 8 16.20 -16.54 -23.92
N ASP A 9 16.57 -15.51 -23.17
CA ASP A 9 16.14 -15.29 -21.79
C ASP A 9 15.42 -13.93 -21.62
N THR A 10 15.12 -13.59 -20.37
CA THR A 10 14.60 -12.27 -19.98
C THR A 10 15.50 -11.11 -20.39
N THR A 11 16.82 -11.28 -20.38
CA THR A 11 17.77 -10.28 -20.85
C THR A 11 17.54 -9.96 -22.33
N ASN A 12 17.33 -10.98 -23.16
CA ASN A 12 17.01 -10.76 -24.57
C ASN A 12 15.67 -10.04 -24.76
N ALA A 13 14.65 -10.38 -23.97
CA ALA A 13 13.36 -9.67 -24.00
C ALA A 13 13.51 -8.19 -23.61
N ILE A 14 14.26 -7.91 -22.55
CA ILE A 14 14.54 -6.55 -22.09
C ILE A 14 15.29 -5.77 -23.17
N ASN A 15 16.34 -6.35 -23.76
CA ASN A 15 17.10 -5.71 -24.82
C ASN A 15 16.25 -5.41 -26.06
N GLN A 16 15.35 -6.33 -26.43
CA GLN A 16 14.40 -6.09 -27.53
C GLN A 16 13.47 -4.91 -27.24
N TYR A 17 12.96 -4.77 -26.01
CA TYR A 17 12.18 -3.58 -25.64
C TYR A 17 13.03 -2.30 -25.69
N LYS A 18 14.26 -2.35 -25.16
CA LYS A 18 15.15 -1.19 -25.06
C LYS A 18 15.66 -0.68 -26.41
N PHE A 19 16.10 -1.56 -27.30
CA PHE A 19 16.87 -1.16 -28.48
C PHE A 19 16.11 -1.36 -29.79
N ASP A 20 15.21 -2.34 -29.84
CA ASP A 20 14.48 -2.63 -31.08
C ASP A 20 13.17 -1.86 -31.16
N ARG A 21 12.49 -1.63 -30.02
CA ARG A 21 11.10 -1.13 -29.97
C ARG A 21 10.95 0.30 -29.43
N ALA A 22 11.73 0.68 -28.42
CA ALA A 22 11.58 1.97 -27.76
C ALA A 22 11.68 3.14 -28.75
N GLY A 23 10.68 4.03 -28.73
CA GLY A 23 10.66 5.26 -29.53
C GLY A 23 10.39 5.08 -31.04
N LYS A 24 10.17 3.85 -31.52
CA LYS A 24 9.95 3.60 -32.96
C LYS A 24 8.47 3.51 -33.34
N ASP A 25 7.64 2.94 -32.46
CA ASP A 25 6.22 2.73 -32.72
C ASP A 25 5.33 3.54 -31.77
N ALA A 26 4.29 4.19 -32.32
CA ALA A 26 3.30 4.93 -31.54
C ALA A 26 2.56 4.05 -30.51
N ILE A 27 2.55 2.73 -30.68
CA ILE A 27 1.96 1.80 -29.70
C ILE A 27 2.71 1.79 -28.36
N PHE A 28 3.99 2.17 -28.36
CA PHE A 28 4.83 2.24 -27.17
C PHE A 28 4.91 3.65 -26.59
N ALA A 29 4.11 4.59 -27.10
CA ALA A 29 3.97 5.90 -26.49
C ALA A 29 3.48 5.75 -25.04
N PHE A 30 4.18 6.42 -24.12
CA PHE A 30 3.87 6.40 -22.71
C PHE A 30 2.40 6.81 -22.48
N LYS A 31 1.72 6.13 -21.54
CA LYS A 31 0.33 6.37 -21.09
C LYS A 31 -0.78 6.32 -22.15
N GLU A 32 -0.50 5.94 -23.41
CA GLU A 32 -1.52 5.93 -24.47
C GLU A 32 -2.17 4.55 -24.70
N ARG A 33 -1.40 3.55 -25.13
CA ARG A 33 -1.94 2.25 -25.57
C ARG A 33 -1.45 1.09 -24.73
N VAL A 34 -0.15 1.01 -24.49
CA VAL A 34 0.47 -0.03 -23.66
C VAL A 34 0.91 0.58 -22.34
N LEU A 35 0.28 0.11 -21.26
CA LEU A 35 0.45 0.69 -19.92
C LEU A 35 1.53 -0.05 -19.11
N VAL A 36 1.82 -1.30 -19.47
CA VAL A 36 2.86 -2.13 -18.85
C VAL A 36 3.45 -3.08 -19.89
N HIS A 37 4.76 -3.28 -19.83
CA HIS A 37 5.51 -4.20 -20.68
C HIS A 37 6.08 -5.32 -19.82
N PHE A 38 5.69 -6.56 -20.09
CA PHE A 38 6.27 -7.73 -19.44
C PHE A 38 7.35 -8.36 -20.32
N ALA A 39 8.55 -8.54 -19.74
CA ALA A 39 9.63 -9.35 -20.28
C ALA A 39 9.64 -10.68 -19.50
N VAL A 40 9.37 -11.78 -20.20
CA VAL A 40 9.08 -13.09 -19.58
C VAL A 40 9.91 -14.17 -20.23
N ASP A 41 10.54 -15.00 -19.40
CA ASP A 41 11.10 -16.30 -19.79
C ASP A 41 10.46 -17.45 -18.98
N LEU A 42 11.06 -18.65 -18.99
CA LEU A 42 10.47 -19.80 -18.31
C LEU A 42 10.51 -19.70 -16.78
N THR A 43 11.40 -18.87 -16.22
CA THR A 43 11.69 -18.81 -14.78
C THR A 43 11.50 -17.42 -14.17
N ASN A 44 11.57 -16.35 -14.97
CA ASN A 44 11.56 -14.97 -14.50
C ASN A 44 10.59 -14.07 -15.28
N VAL A 45 10.04 -13.10 -14.57
CA VAL A 45 9.20 -12.01 -15.09
C VAL A 45 9.78 -10.68 -14.63
N TYR A 46 9.98 -9.80 -15.59
CA TYR A 46 10.29 -8.39 -15.37
C TYR A 46 9.23 -7.52 -16.01
N MET A 47 9.02 -6.33 -15.44
CA MET A 47 8.05 -5.37 -15.96
C MET A 47 8.61 -3.95 -16.00
N THR A 48 8.08 -3.14 -16.91
CA THR A 48 8.29 -1.69 -16.93
C THR A 48 7.04 -1.00 -17.45
N THR A 49 6.81 0.24 -17.03
CA THR A 49 5.66 1.05 -17.45
C THR A 49 6.03 2.15 -18.45
N ARG A 50 7.33 2.31 -18.75
CA ARG A 50 7.83 3.33 -19.69
C ARG A 50 9.10 2.85 -20.36
N LEU A 51 9.13 2.95 -21.69
CA LEU A 51 10.31 2.63 -22.50
C LEU A 51 11.07 3.93 -22.82
N GLU A 52 12.32 4.01 -22.39
CA GLU A 52 13.23 5.16 -22.58
C GLU A 52 14.55 4.71 -23.20
N GLY A 53 14.47 3.81 -24.19
CA GLY A 53 15.64 3.27 -24.85
C GLY A 53 16.57 2.55 -23.88
N ALA A 54 17.87 2.89 -23.94
CA ALA A 54 18.89 2.37 -23.04
C ALA A 54 18.58 2.62 -21.55
N HIS A 55 17.96 3.77 -21.24
CA HIS A 55 17.63 4.21 -19.87
C HIS A 55 16.40 3.51 -19.27
N THR A 56 15.67 2.72 -20.07
CA THR A 56 14.52 1.94 -19.58
C THR A 56 14.93 1.09 -18.37
N TYR A 57 14.18 1.18 -17.28
CA TYR A 57 14.40 0.36 -16.10
C TYR A 57 13.30 -0.71 -15.98
N PHE A 58 13.72 -1.97 -15.86
CA PHE A 58 12.83 -3.11 -15.66
C PHE A 58 12.89 -3.56 -14.20
N LEU A 59 11.73 -3.59 -13.56
CA LEU A 59 11.53 -4.07 -12.20
C LEU A 59 11.24 -5.57 -12.21
N PRO A 60 11.77 -6.35 -11.25
CA PRO A 60 11.36 -7.74 -11.09
C PRO A 60 9.88 -7.80 -10.69
N PHE A 61 9.13 -8.71 -11.31
CA PHE A 61 7.73 -9.00 -10.99
C PHE A 61 7.56 -10.46 -10.53
N ASN A 62 8.58 -10.98 -9.86
CA ASN A 62 8.67 -12.36 -9.37
C ASN A 62 8.04 -12.53 -7.97
N GLN A 63 7.68 -13.77 -7.63
CA GLN A 63 7.06 -14.14 -6.35
C GLN A 63 8.05 -14.32 -5.19
N GLY A 64 9.33 -14.52 -5.49
CA GLY A 64 10.35 -15.01 -4.54
C GLY A 64 10.52 -16.52 -4.68
N SER A 65 11.74 -17.04 -4.42
CA SER A 65 12.09 -18.45 -4.71
C SER A 65 11.24 -19.48 -3.96
N ASN A 66 10.66 -19.11 -2.82
CA ASN A 66 9.78 -19.97 -2.02
C ASN A 66 8.30 -19.60 -2.18
N GLY A 67 7.99 -18.70 -3.09
CA GLY A 67 6.66 -18.14 -3.31
C GLY A 67 6.35 -16.93 -2.42
N ALA A 68 5.25 -16.26 -2.78
CA ALA A 68 4.85 -14.98 -2.24
C ALA A 68 4.55 -15.04 -0.73
N GLY A 69 5.17 -14.14 0.04
CA GLY A 69 4.99 -14.06 1.49
C GLY A 69 5.74 -15.13 2.30
N LYS A 70 6.60 -15.94 1.66
CA LYS A 70 7.49 -16.88 2.35
C LYS A 70 8.93 -16.39 2.29
N VAL A 71 9.69 -16.63 3.35
CA VAL A 71 11.13 -16.32 3.38
C VAL A 71 11.82 -17.07 2.24
N GLY A 72 12.51 -16.34 1.37
CA GLY A 72 13.15 -16.90 0.17
C GLY A 72 14.05 -15.87 -0.53
N GLY A 73 14.68 -16.31 -1.62
CA GLY A 73 15.57 -15.51 -2.45
C GLY A 73 14.89 -14.90 -3.67
N LYS A 74 15.71 -14.41 -4.60
CA LYS A 74 15.26 -13.90 -5.91
C LYS A 74 14.73 -15.06 -6.78
N GLY A 75 13.81 -14.76 -7.68
CA GLY A 75 13.22 -15.72 -8.62
C GLY A 75 11.80 -16.12 -8.24
N ASN A 76 11.33 -17.23 -8.79
CA ASN A 76 9.99 -17.78 -8.59
C ASN A 76 10.08 -19.18 -7.97
N PRO A 77 9.01 -19.67 -7.32
CA PRO A 77 8.96 -21.05 -6.87
C PRO A 77 8.93 -22.00 -8.08
N VAL A 78 9.61 -23.14 -7.94
CA VAL A 78 9.58 -24.19 -8.97
C VAL A 78 8.15 -24.70 -9.12
N ASN A 79 7.64 -24.71 -10.35
CA ASN A 79 6.33 -25.26 -10.67
C ASN A 79 6.46 -26.70 -11.22
N PRO A 80 6.06 -27.75 -10.49
CA PRO A 80 6.15 -29.13 -10.97
C PRO A 80 5.28 -29.42 -12.21
N ASN A 81 4.22 -28.62 -12.41
CA ASN A 81 3.19 -28.85 -13.42
C ASN A 81 3.29 -27.88 -14.61
N GLY A 82 4.35 -27.07 -14.70
CA GLY A 82 4.45 -26.05 -15.74
C GLY A 82 5.65 -25.14 -15.58
N TYR A 83 5.52 -23.90 -16.05
CA TYR A 83 6.55 -22.88 -15.93
C TYR A 83 6.46 -22.16 -14.59
N ASP A 84 7.61 -21.74 -14.03
CA ASP A 84 7.65 -20.98 -12.78
C ASP A 84 6.99 -19.60 -12.94
N THR A 85 6.87 -19.12 -14.18
CA THR A 85 6.19 -17.87 -14.53
C THR A 85 4.69 -18.01 -14.76
N ALA A 86 4.12 -19.22 -14.58
CA ALA A 86 2.70 -19.50 -14.86
C ALA A 86 1.72 -18.63 -14.07
N TYR A 87 2.10 -18.22 -12.86
CA TYR A 87 1.30 -17.28 -12.05
C TYR A 87 0.95 -15.98 -12.79
N LEU A 88 1.76 -15.58 -13.79
CA LEU A 88 1.50 -14.38 -14.56
C LEU A 88 0.18 -14.50 -15.32
N TRP A 89 -0.07 -15.59 -16.08
CA TRP A 89 -1.33 -15.75 -16.82
C TRP A 89 -2.43 -16.41 -15.98
N GLU A 90 -2.09 -17.29 -15.05
CA GLU A 90 -3.07 -18.02 -14.23
C GLU A 90 -3.65 -17.18 -13.09
N ARG A 91 -2.97 -16.10 -12.68
CA ARG A 91 -3.43 -15.24 -11.57
C ARG A 91 -3.49 -13.77 -11.96
N VAL A 92 -2.43 -13.22 -12.54
CA VAL A 92 -2.29 -11.76 -12.72
C VAL A 92 -3.02 -11.24 -13.96
N LEU A 93 -2.88 -11.93 -15.10
CA LEU A 93 -3.48 -11.54 -16.38
C LEU A 93 -4.88 -12.14 -16.61
N CYS A 94 -5.44 -12.82 -15.60
CA CYS A 94 -6.83 -13.24 -15.61
C CYS A 94 -7.76 -12.02 -15.65
N LYS A 95 -8.91 -12.12 -16.33
CA LYS A 95 -9.84 -11.01 -16.57
C LYS A 95 -10.10 -10.17 -15.33
N ASP A 96 -10.54 -10.80 -14.23
CA ASP A 96 -10.94 -10.07 -13.03
C ASP A 96 -9.74 -9.41 -12.33
N SER A 97 -8.61 -10.11 -12.23
CA SER A 97 -7.39 -9.55 -11.64
C SER A 97 -6.81 -8.41 -12.47
N LEU A 98 -6.77 -8.55 -13.79
CA LEU A 98 -6.28 -7.52 -14.69
C LEU A 98 -7.17 -6.27 -14.62
N MET A 99 -8.50 -6.44 -14.64
CA MET A 99 -9.44 -5.33 -14.49
C MET A 99 -9.29 -4.64 -13.14
N GLU A 100 -9.10 -5.41 -12.07
CA GLU A 100 -8.85 -4.85 -10.75
C GLU A 100 -7.54 -4.06 -10.70
N ILE A 101 -6.45 -4.59 -11.25
CA ILE A 101 -5.15 -3.90 -11.33
C ILE A 101 -5.29 -2.58 -12.09
N LEU A 102 -5.92 -2.61 -13.27
CA LEU A 102 -6.08 -1.41 -14.11
C LEU A 102 -6.96 -0.34 -13.45
N GLN A 103 -8.02 -0.74 -12.77
CA GLN A 103 -8.98 0.21 -12.17
C GLN A 103 -8.60 0.69 -10.77
N LYS A 104 -7.93 -0.15 -9.98
CA LYS A 104 -7.76 0.08 -8.53
C LYS A 104 -6.32 0.23 -8.07
N TYR A 105 -5.35 -0.27 -8.85
CA TYR A 105 -3.94 -0.24 -8.45
C TYR A 105 -3.10 0.70 -9.33
N MET A 106 -3.36 0.72 -10.62
CA MET A 106 -2.60 1.50 -11.58
C MET A 106 -2.97 2.98 -11.49
N HIS A 107 -1.97 3.85 -11.38
CA HIS A 107 -2.17 5.29 -11.25
C HIS A 107 -1.02 6.07 -11.89
N LEU A 108 -1.35 7.21 -12.50
CA LEU A 108 -0.38 8.12 -13.09
C LEU A 108 0.04 9.16 -12.05
N GLN A 109 1.18 8.94 -11.41
CA GLN A 109 1.76 9.90 -10.48
C GLN A 109 2.33 11.09 -11.25
N GLN A 110 1.91 12.29 -10.87
CA GLN A 110 2.35 13.55 -11.45
C GLN A 110 3.08 14.38 -10.39
N GLU A 111 4.29 14.84 -10.72
CA GLU A 111 5.09 15.73 -9.90
C GLU A 111 5.09 17.13 -10.52
N TYR A 112 4.78 18.14 -9.72
CA TYR A 112 4.70 19.55 -10.14
C TYR A 112 5.78 20.38 -9.45
N ASP A 113 6.32 21.39 -10.14
CA ASP A 113 7.25 22.35 -9.55
C ASP A 113 6.52 23.38 -8.65
N LYS A 114 7.28 24.25 -8.01
CA LYS A 114 6.75 25.34 -7.18
C LYS A 114 5.88 26.34 -7.95
N ASN A 115 5.99 26.37 -9.27
CA ASN A 115 5.25 27.25 -10.17
C ASN A 115 4.00 26.56 -10.74
N GLY A 116 3.73 25.30 -10.38
CA GLY A 116 2.59 24.51 -10.86
C GLY A 116 2.81 23.84 -12.21
N ASN A 117 4.02 23.83 -12.76
CA ASN A 117 4.32 23.12 -14.01
C ASN A 117 4.56 21.63 -13.75
N LEU A 118 4.03 20.78 -14.64
CA LEU A 118 4.26 19.35 -14.59
C LEU A 118 5.74 19.05 -14.92
N VAL A 119 6.47 18.52 -13.95
CA VAL A 119 7.89 18.18 -14.05
C VAL A 119 8.07 16.75 -14.51
N LYS A 120 7.27 15.83 -13.96
CA LYS A 120 7.46 14.41 -14.19
C LYS A 120 6.15 13.64 -14.07
N GLU A 121 6.00 12.66 -14.95
CA GLU A 121 4.91 11.68 -14.91
C GLU A 121 5.50 10.28 -14.78
N THR A 122 4.99 9.55 -13.80
CA THR A 122 5.40 8.17 -13.51
C THR A 122 4.16 7.29 -13.43
N MET A 123 4.04 6.32 -14.33
CA MET A 123 2.97 5.32 -14.24
C MET A 123 3.34 4.29 -13.17
N ILE A 124 2.56 4.26 -12.09
CA ILE A 124 2.70 3.31 -11.00
C ILE A 124 1.89 2.06 -11.34
N PHE A 125 2.58 0.93 -11.44
CA PHE A 125 2.00 -0.40 -11.54
C PHE A 125 2.43 -1.20 -10.29
N PRO A 126 1.53 -1.95 -9.63
CA PRO A 126 1.87 -2.67 -8.41
C PRO A 126 2.98 -3.68 -8.65
N ARG A 127 3.94 -3.79 -7.74
CA ARG A 127 4.87 -4.92 -7.72
C ARG A 127 4.14 -6.16 -7.22
N TYR A 128 4.62 -7.33 -7.62
CA TYR A 128 3.92 -8.59 -7.34
C TYR A 128 3.64 -8.81 -5.86
N HIS A 129 4.63 -8.58 -4.98
CA HIS A 129 4.44 -8.75 -3.53
C HIS A 129 3.42 -7.76 -2.94
N GLN A 130 3.28 -6.57 -3.52
CA GLN A 130 2.31 -5.57 -3.09
C GLN A 130 0.89 -5.97 -3.50
N LEU A 131 0.72 -6.51 -4.70
CA LEU A 131 -0.54 -7.07 -5.17
C LEU A 131 -0.94 -8.25 -4.30
N ASP A 132 -0.05 -9.23 -4.13
CA ASP A 132 -0.31 -10.46 -3.38
C ASP A 132 -0.71 -10.19 -1.92
N VAL A 133 -0.02 -9.27 -1.23
CA VAL A 133 -0.36 -8.97 0.17
C VAL A 133 -1.71 -8.29 0.31
N VAL A 134 -2.02 -7.31 -0.56
CA VAL A 134 -3.30 -6.60 -0.50
C VAL A 134 -4.45 -7.54 -0.85
N THR A 135 -4.31 -8.34 -1.91
CA THR A 135 -5.33 -9.33 -2.31
C THR A 135 -5.61 -10.33 -1.20
N LYS A 136 -4.58 -10.95 -0.60
CA LYS A 136 -4.76 -11.91 0.51
C LYS A 136 -5.45 -11.30 1.73
N LEU A 137 -5.10 -10.06 2.08
CA LEU A 137 -5.74 -9.36 3.20
C LEU A 137 -7.21 -9.07 2.91
N LEU A 138 -7.53 -8.59 1.71
CA LEU A 138 -8.92 -8.31 1.32
C LEU A 138 -9.77 -9.59 1.26
N GLU A 139 -9.22 -10.69 0.75
CA GLU A 139 -9.90 -12.00 0.73
C GLU A 139 -10.19 -12.49 2.16
N ASP A 140 -9.22 -12.44 3.06
CA ASP A 140 -9.42 -12.88 4.45
C ASP A 140 -10.42 -11.97 5.18
N VAL A 141 -10.31 -10.65 5.00
CA VAL A 141 -11.27 -9.70 5.59
C VAL A 141 -12.67 -9.90 5.04
N LYS A 142 -12.84 -10.13 3.73
CA LYS A 142 -14.16 -10.37 3.14
C LYS A 142 -14.79 -11.67 3.66
N LYS A 143 -13.98 -12.68 3.96
CA LYS A 143 -14.44 -13.96 4.50
C LYS A 143 -14.75 -13.91 6.00
N ASN A 144 -13.95 -13.19 6.78
CA ASN A 144 -14.00 -13.26 8.24
C ASN A 144 -14.48 -11.97 8.93
N GLY A 145 -14.63 -10.87 8.20
CA GLY A 145 -14.97 -9.56 8.75
C GLY A 145 -13.86 -8.94 9.61
N SER A 146 -14.26 -8.14 10.60
CA SER A 146 -13.38 -7.48 11.56
C SER A 146 -12.91 -8.42 12.69
N GLY A 147 -11.91 -7.99 13.47
CA GLY A 147 -11.50 -8.69 14.71
C GLY A 147 -10.22 -9.53 14.58
N LYS A 148 -9.62 -9.60 13.40
CA LYS A 148 -8.31 -10.22 13.18
C LYS A 148 -7.18 -9.19 13.20
N SER A 149 -6.02 -9.63 13.64
CA SER A 149 -4.77 -8.87 13.60
C SER A 149 -3.79 -9.51 12.63
N TYR A 150 -3.15 -8.69 11.79
CA TYR A 150 -2.16 -9.14 10.81
C TYR A 150 -0.83 -8.45 11.08
N LEU A 151 0.28 -9.16 10.86
CA LEU A 151 1.62 -8.60 10.85
C LEU A 151 2.21 -8.79 9.47
N ILE A 152 2.48 -7.69 8.77
CA ILE A 152 3.07 -7.70 7.43
C ILE A 152 4.49 -7.15 7.51
N GLN A 153 5.45 -7.92 6.97
CA GLN A 153 6.85 -7.53 6.96
C GLN A 153 7.28 -7.19 5.53
N HIS A 154 7.69 -5.94 5.33
CA HIS A 154 8.22 -5.41 4.09
C HIS A 154 9.69 -5.08 4.27
N SER A 155 10.53 -5.36 3.27
CA SER A 155 11.88 -4.83 3.24
C SER A 155 11.88 -3.32 2.99
N ALA A 156 12.92 -2.62 3.45
CA ALA A 156 13.12 -1.21 3.15
C ALA A 156 13.18 -0.99 1.62
N GLY A 157 12.53 0.07 1.12
CA GLY A 157 12.45 0.36 -0.32
C GLY A 157 11.54 -0.57 -1.14
N SER A 158 10.80 -1.48 -0.50
CA SER A 158 9.85 -2.38 -1.19
C SER A 158 8.59 -1.67 -1.70
N GLY A 159 8.38 -0.40 -1.34
CA GLY A 159 7.19 0.39 -1.69
C GLY A 159 6.02 0.20 -0.72
N LYS A 160 6.29 -0.03 0.56
CA LYS A 160 5.27 -0.28 1.61
C LYS A 160 4.15 0.78 1.62
N SER A 161 4.47 2.06 1.42
CA SER A 161 3.48 3.14 1.41
C SER A 161 2.39 2.95 0.34
N ASN A 162 2.74 2.44 -0.85
CA ASN A 162 1.74 2.10 -1.88
C ASN A 162 0.84 0.95 -1.42
N SER A 163 1.41 -0.09 -0.78
CA SER A 163 0.63 -1.21 -0.24
C SER A 163 -0.34 -0.75 0.84
N ILE A 164 0.08 0.15 1.73
CA ILE A 164 -0.79 0.75 2.76
C ILE A 164 -1.91 1.56 2.10
N ALA A 165 -1.57 2.40 1.12
CA ALA A 165 -2.55 3.25 0.45
C ALA A 165 -3.60 2.42 -0.32
N TRP A 166 -3.17 1.43 -1.10
CA TRP A 166 -4.08 0.50 -1.78
C TRP A 166 -4.95 -0.26 -0.79
N LEU A 167 -4.37 -0.80 0.29
CA LEU A 167 -5.14 -1.50 1.30
C LEU A 167 -6.20 -0.59 1.94
N ALA A 168 -5.83 0.64 2.30
CA ALA A 168 -6.77 1.58 2.92
C ALA A 168 -7.96 1.90 2.01
N HIS A 169 -7.69 2.29 0.76
CA HIS A 169 -8.73 2.55 -0.23
C HIS A 169 -9.63 1.35 -0.49
N ARG A 170 -9.05 0.14 -0.58
CA ARG A 170 -9.83 -1.08 -0.82
C ARG A 170 -10.69 -1.46 0.40
N LEU A 171 -10.19 -1.27 1.62
CA LEU A 171 -10.93 -1.55 2.85
C LEU A 171 -12.11 -0.58 3.06
N THR A 172 -11.96 0.71 2.73
CA THR A 172 -13.05 1.69 2.81
C THR A 172 -14.24 1.35 1.91
N GLY A 173 -13.97 0.72 0.76
CA GLY A 173 -14.99 0.28 -0.20
C GLY A 173 -15.42 -1.19 -0.06
N LEU A 174 -14.94 -1.91 0.97
CA LEU A 174 -15.19 -3.35 1.10
C LEU A 174 -16.54 -3.62 1.77
N HIS A 175 -17.36 -4.43 1.10
CA HIS A 175 -18.68 -4.86 1.58
C HIS A 175 -18.71 -6.38 1.78
N ASP A 176 -19.54 -6.82 2.72
CA ASP A 176 -19.82 -8.25 2.95
C ASP A 176 -20.80 -8.80 1.90
N TYR A 177 -21.26 -10.05 2.10
CA TYR A 177 -22.19 -10.70 1.17
C TYR A 177 -23.60 -10.12 1.20
N GLU A 178 -23.94 -9.35 2.23
CA GLU A 178 -25.22 -8.66 2.39
C GLU A 178 -25.14 -7.19 1.91
N ASP A 179 -24.04 -6.82 1.25
CA ASP A 179 -23.75 -5.46 0.77
C ASP A 179 -23.63 -4.42 1.90
N ASN A 180 -23.30 -4.86 3.12
CA ASN A 180 -23.01 -3.97 4.23
C ASN A 180 -21.52 -3.63 4.25
N LYS A 181 -21.18 -2.36 4.52
CA LYS A 181 -19.78 -1.96 4.73
C LYS A 181 -19.15 -2.75 5.86
N ILE A 182 -18.01 -3.38 5.60
CA ILE A 182 -17.26 -4.12 6.63
C ILE A 182 -16.66 -3.13 7.63
N PHE A 183 -16.07 -2.04 7.15
CA PHE A 183 -15.49 -0.99 7.98
C PHE A 183 -16.14 0.35 7.67
N GLN A 184 -16.46 1.13 8.72
CA GLN A 184 -16.91 2.51 8.56
C GLN A 184 -15.77 3.39 8.07
N SER A 185 -14.60 3.25 8.71
CA SER A 185 -13.43 4.08 8.45
C SER A 185 -12.17 3.23 8.57
N VAL A 186 -11.15 3.62 7.81
CA VAL A 186 -9.79 3.08 7.90
C VAL A 186 -8.89 4.13 8.51
N ILE A 187 -8.19 3.79 9.58
CA ILE A 187 -7.31 4.69 10.31
C ILE A 187 -5.86 4.27 10.08
N ILE A 188 -5.09 5.13 9.43
CA ILE A 188 -3.66 4.94 9.22
C ILE A 188 -2.91 5.68 10.31
N VAL A 189 -2.13 4.93 11.09
CA VAL A 189 -1.35 5.43 12.23
C VAL A 189 0.13 5.33 11.89
N THR A 190 0.87 6.43 12.02
CA THR A 190 2.33 6.46 11.81
C THR A 190 3.06 7.04 13.02
N ASP A 191 4.28 6.55 13.29
CA ASP A 191 5.16 7.00 14.38
C ASP A 191 5.88 8.33 14.08
N ARG A 192 5.83 8.82 12.84
CA ARG A 192 6.57 10.03 12.46
C ARG A 192 5.81 11.28 12.93
N ARG A 193 6.44 12.07 13.82
CA ARG A 193 5.93 13.40 14.29
C ARG A 193 5.57 14.32 13.14
N VAL A 194 6.36 14.27 12.06
CA VAL A 194 5.95 14.79 10.76
C VAL A 194 5.22 13.66 10.06
N LEU A 195 3.90 13.76 9.95
CA LEU A 195 3.11 12.85 9.14
C LEU A 195 3.82 12.66 7.80
N ASP A 196 4.06 11.40 7.42
CA ASP A 196 4.87 11.09 6.25
C ASP A 196 4.21 11.69 5.00
N SER A 197 4.76 12.81 4.51
CA SER A 197 4.27 13.52 3.33
C SER A 197 4.28 12.62 2.10
N GLN A 198 5.15 11.60 2.07
CA GLN A 198 5.18 10.58 1.03
C GLN A 198 3.99 9.63 1.16
N LEU A 199 3.66 9.14 2.36
CA LEU A 199 2.48 8.29 2.54
C LEU A 199 1.19 9.07 2.27
N GLN A 200 1.14 10.33 2.71
CA GLN A 200 0.00 11.20 2.44
C GLN A 200 -0.18 11.45 0.96
N SER A 201 0.87 11.92 0.26
CA SER A 201 0.80 12.17 -1.18
C SER A 201 0.38 10.90 -1.93
N THR A 202 0.90 9.75 -1.52
CA THR A 202 0.50 8.45 -2.06
C THR A 202 -0.99 8.18 -1.85
N VAL A 203 -1.50 8.30 -0.62
CA VAL A 203 -2.93 8.06 -0.31
C VAL A 203 -3.84 9.05 -1.04
N TYR A 204 -3.49 10.34 -1.09
CA TYR A 204 -4.25 11.37 -1.79
C TYR A 204 -4.23 11.19 -3.31
N GLN A 205 -3.13 10.71 -3.88
CA GLN A 205 -3.00 10.45 -5.33
C GLN A 205 -3.92 9.34 -5.83
N PHE A 206 -4.23 8.35 -4.98
CA PHE A 206 -5.16 7.27 -5.35
C PHE A 206 -6.64 7.66 -5.23
N ASP A 207 -6.94 8.84 -4.68
CA ASP A 207 -8.30 9.28 -4.48
C ASP A 207 -8.87 9.92 -5.76
N HIS A 208 -10.15 9.60 -6.03
CA HIS A 208 -10.91 10.17 -7.13
C HIS A 208 -12.06 11.06 -6.63
N VAL A 209 -12.28 11.14 -5.31
CA VAL A 209 -13.42 11.83 -4.69
C VAL A 209 -12.96 12.68 -3.50
N GLU A 210 -13.11 14.00 -3.61
CA GLU A 210 -12.80 14.91 -2.50
C GLU A 210 -13.57 14.52 -1.22
N GLY A 211 -12.86 14.41 -0.10
CA GLY A 211 -13.43 14.17 1.23
C GLY A 211 -13.33 12.74 1.76
N VAL A 212 -12.84 11.77 0.98
CA VAL A 212 -12.63 10.40 1.48
C VAL A 212 -11.45 10.35 2.45
N VAL A 213 -10.42 11.18 2.25
CA VAL A 213 -9.20 11.21 3.05
C VAL A 213 -9.10 12.48 3.91
N LYS A 214 -9.07 12.34 5.24
CA LYS A 214 -8.84 13.46 6.18
C LYS A 214 -7.55 13.26 6.97
N LYS A 215 -6.69 14.28 6.94
CA LYS A 215 -5.49 14.38 7.77
C LYS A 215 -5.85 14.96 9.13
N VAL A 216 -5.30 14.38 10.20
CA VAL A 216 -5.45 14.92 11.56
C VAL A 216 -4.08 15.18 12.18
N ASP A 217 -3.61 16.43 12.09
CA ASP A 217 -2.30 16.85 12.60
C ASP A 217 -2.36 17.64 13.91
N LYS A 218 -3.38 18.47 14.15
CA LYS A 218 -3.35 19.43 15.26
C LYS A 218 -4.01 18.95 16.55
N ASN A 219 -5.29 18.59 16.52
CA ASN A 219 -6.07 18.35 17.75
C ASN A 219 -6.75 16.96 17.74
N SER A 220 -6.82 16.32 18.91
CA SER A 220 -7.61 15.12 19.18
C SER A 220 -9.10 15.32 18.86
N GLY A 221 -9.63 16.54 19.00
CA GLY A 221 -10.99 16.89 18.57
C GLY A 221 -11.24 16.66 17.08
N GLN A 222 -10.28 17.00 16.20
CA GLN A 222 -10.43 16.79 14.75
C GLN A 222 -10.52 15.31 14.38
N LEU A 223 -9.86 14.44 15.15
CA LEU A 223 -9.90 13.00 14.98
C LEU A 223 -11.26 12.46 15.36
N ARG A 224 -11.77 12.86 16.53
CA ARG A 224 -13.13 12.53 16.96
C ARG A 224 -14.16 12.96 15.91
N ASP A 225 -14.08 14.20 15.45
CA ASP A 225 -15.02 14.73 14.48
C ASP A 225 -14.92 13.93 13.16
N ALA A 226 -13.71 13.60 12.68
CA ALA A 226 -13.52 12.75 11.50
C ALA A 226 -14.14 11.34 11.65
N ILE A 227 -14.03 10.72 12.83
CA ILE A 227 -14.63 9.41 13.14
C ILE A 227 -16.15 9.52 13.15
N ASN A 228 -16.69 10.56 13.79
CA ASN A 228 -18.13 10.80 13.91
C ASN A 228 -18.79 11.17 12.58
N ASP A 229 -18.12 12.00 11.78
CA ASP A 229 -18.50 12.39 10.42
C ASP A 229 -18.45 11.20 9.44
N GLY A 230 -17.83 10.08 9.84
CA GLY A 230 -17.76 8.86 9.04
C GLY A 230 -16.80 8.97 7.85
N VAL A 231 -15.71 9.75 7.99
CA VAL A 231 -14.67 9.88 6.97
C VAL A 231 -14.09 8.50 6.62
N GLY A 232 -13.91 8.23 5.33
CA GLY A 232 -13.51 6.90 4.85
C GLY A 232 -12.10 6.49 5.23
N ILE A 233 -11.13 7.41 5.15
CA ILE A 233 -9.72 7.20 5.48
C ILE A 233 -9.22 8.36 6.35
N ILE A 234 -8.66 8.03 7.51
CA ILE A 234 -8.14 9.00 8.48
C ILE A 234 -6.66 8.73 8.68
N ILE A 235 -5.82 9.76 8.49
CA ILE A 235 -4.37 9.64 8.70
C ILE A 235 -3.97 10.43 9.94
N THR A 236 -3.33 9.77 10.90
CA THR A 236 -2.96 10.33 12.20
C THR A 236 -1.63 9.79 12.71
N THR A 237 -1.10 10.40 13.76
CA THR A 237 0.10 9.94 14.46
C THR A 237 -0.23 8.95 15.59
N LEU A 238 0.76 8.15 15.98
CA LEU A 238 0.65 7.17 17.07
C LEU A 238 0.34 7.81 18.43
N GLN A 239 0.77 9.05 18.66
CA GLN A 239 0.53 9.77 19.92
C GLN A 239 -0.97 9.94 20.21
N LYS A 240 -1.80 10.10 19.18
CA LYS A 240 -3.25 10.30 19.30
C LYS A 240 -4.04 9.00 19.47
N PHE A 241 -3.37 7.86 19.53
CA PHE A 241 -4.02 6.56 19.63
C PHE A 241 -4.99 6.39 20.82
N PRO A 242 -4.71 6.91 22.04
CA PRO A 242 -5.64 6.79 23.17
C PRO A 242 -7.00 7.43 22.88
N VAL A 243 -6.99 8.56 22.16
CA VAL A 243 -8.20 9.25 21.72
C VAL A 243 -8.93 8.39 20.68
N ILE A 244 -8.20 7.83 19.70
CA ILE A 244 -8.77 6.91 18.70
C ILE A 244 -9.52 5.78 19.41
N TYR A 245 -8.88 5.15 20.40
CA TYR A 245 -9.46 4.03 21.12
C TYR A 245 -10.77 4.40 21.83
N LYS A 246 -10.77 5.51 22.60
CA LYS A 246 -11.97 5.98 23.31
C LYS A 246 -13.13 6.25 22.34
N GLU A 247 -12.85 6.85 21.19
CA GLU A 247 -13.86 7.17 20.19
C GLU A 247 -14.34 5.94 19.40
N VAL A 248 -13.44 4.99 19.13
CA VAL A 248 -13.79 3.73 18.46
C VAL A 248 -14.68 2.86 19.35
N ASP A 249 -14.35 2.76 20.63
CA ASP A 249 -15.11 1.98 21.61
C ASP A 249 -16.51 2.59 21.85
N SER A 250 -16.59 3.93 21.93
CA SER A 250 -17.86 4.64 22.09
C SER A 250 -18.75 4.57 20.84
N ALA A 251 -18.15 4.51 19.64
CA ALA A 251 -18.88 4.59 18.38
C ALA A 251 -19.69 3.32 18.04
N LYS A 252 -19.48 2.17 18.70
CA LYS A 252 -20.10 0.86 18.35
C LYS A 252 -20.02 0.52 16.85
N LYS A 253 -18.96 0.98 16.18
CA LYS A 253 -18.72 0.81 14.74
C LYS A 253 -17.48 -0.06 14.50
N ARG A 254 -17.36 -0.58 13.29
CA ARG A 254 -16.20 -1.38 12.86
C ARG A 254 -15.17 -0.49 12.18
N PHE A 255 -13.92 -0.60 12.59
CA PHE A 255 -12.79 0.17 12.06
C PHE A 255 -11.65 -0.75 11.66
N ALA A 256 -10.89 -0.35 10.63
CA ALA A 256 -9.62 -0.98 10.30
C ALA A 256 -8.49 -0.04 10.73
N ILE A 257 -7.51 -0.56 11.46
CA ILE A 257 -6.35 0.22 11.92
C ILE A 257 -5.10 -0.33 11.22
N ILE A 258 -4.43 0.53 10.45
CA ILE A 258 -3.17 0.21 9.77
C ILE A 258 -2.06 0.97 10.47
N ILE A 259 -1.12 0.24 11.08
CA ILE A 259 0.00 0.84 11.80
C ILE A 259 1.26 0.73 10.94
N ASP A 260 1.80 1.88 10.56
CA ASP A 260 3.07 1.95 9.85
C ASP A 260 4.25 1.97 10.85
N GLU A 261 5.32 1.24 10.53
CA GLU A 261 6.54 1.12 11.34
C GLU A 261 6.33 0.57 12.77
N ALA A 262 5.65 -0.57 12.91
CA ALA A 262 5.41 -1.25 14.19
C ALA A 262 6.67 -1.78 14.93
N HIS A 263 7.88 -1.35 14.55
CA HIS A 263 9.18 -1.90 14.97
C HIS A 263 10.22 -0.88 15.45
N SER A 264 9.94 0.44 15.48
CA SER A 264 10.80 1.38 16.22
C SER A 264 10.84 0.97 17.71
N SER A 265 11.97 1.15 18.38
CA SER A 265 12.17 0.77 19.79
C SER A 265 11.22 1.52 20.76
N GLN A 266 10.53 2.57 20.31
CA GLN A 266 9.39 3.19 20.99
C GLN A 266 8.03 2.56 20.59
N THR A 267 7.86 2.11 19.34
CA THR A 267 6.63 1.46 18.84
C THR A 267 6.48 -0.01 19.21
N GLY A 268 7.56 -0.74 19.55
CA GLY A 268 7.43 -2.11 20.06
C GLY A 268 6.62 -2.18 21.35
N ASP A 269 6.82 -1.20 22.23
CA ASP A 269 5.98 -1.00 23.41
C ASP A 269 4.65 -0.37 23.05
N ALA A 270 4.56 0.62 22.16
CA ALA A 270 3.27 1.20 21.79
C ALA A 270 2.33 0.21 21.08
N ALA A 271 2.83 -0.67 20.21
CA ALA A 271 2.05 -1.70 19.51
C ALA A 271 1.68 -2.88 20.44
N LYS A 272 2.56 -3.24 21.38
CA LYS A 272 2.23 -4.18 22.47
C LYS A 272 1.23 -3.57 23.45
N LYS A 273 1.41 -2.30 23.83
CA LYS A 273 0.49 -1.52 24.66
C LYS A 273 -0.81 -1.22 23.93
N LEU A 274 -0.82 -1.17 22.61
CA LEU A 274 -2.02 -1.07 21.75
C LEU A 274 -2.77 -2.39 21.71
N LYS A 275 -2.08 -3.52 21.54
CA LYS A 275 -2.68 -4.86 21.72
C LYS A 275 -3.18 -5.06 23.14
N ARG A 276 -2.49 -4.54 24.15
CA ARG A 276 -2.90 -4.57 25.56
C ARG A 276 -4.05 -3.61 25.84
N ALA A 277 -4.08 -2.39 25.31
CA ALA A 277 -5.20 -1.46 25.47
C ALA A 277 -6.47 -1.95 24.76
N LEU A 278 -6.31 -2.71 23.67
CA LEU A 278 -7.40 -3.45 23.02
C LEU A 278 -7.85 -4.70 23.82
N ALA A 279 -7.07 -5.16 24.79
CA ALA A 279 -7.33 -6.38 25.57
C ALA A 279 -7.65 -6.13 27.06
N ASP A 280 -7.16 -5.02 27.64
CA ASP A 280 -7.24 -4.59 29.04
C ASP A 280 -7.50 -3.08 29.09
N THR A 281 -8.56 -2.72 29.79
CA THR A 281 -9.26 -1.43 29.70
C THR A 281 -8.76 -0.39 30.71
N GLU A 282 -8.94 0.88 30.37
CA GLU A 282 -8.80 2.11 31.18
C GLU A 282 -7.43 2.53 31.73
N GLU A 283 -6.67 1.66 32.39
CA GLU A 283 -5.50 2.09 33.18
C GLU A 283 -4.32 2.54 32.30
N ILE A 284 -4.05 1.79 31.23
CA ILE A 284 -3.02 2.14 30.23
C ILE A 284 -3.43 3.38 29.44
N LEU A 285 -4.73 3.55 29.15
CA LEU A 285 -5.24 4.70 28.40
C LEU A 285 -5.15 6.00 29.20
N LYS A 286 -5.24 5.93 30.55
CA LYS A 286 -4.97 7.06 31.43
C LYS A 286 -3.49 7.46 31.40
N GLU A 287 -2.58 6.50 31.53
CA GLU A 287 -1.14 6.74 31.50
C GLU A 287 -0.71 7.45 30.21
N TYR A 288 -1.27 7.04 29.06
CA TYR A 288 -0.99 7.71 27.78
C TYR A 288 -1.60 9.11 27.67
N ALA A 289 -2.82 9.34 28.16
CA ALA A 289 -3.44 10.66 28.12
C ALA A 289 -2.67 11.67 28.99
N GLU A 290 -2.16 11.23 30.14
CA GLU A 290 -1.33 12.05 31.02
C GLU A 290 0.04 12.39 30.39
N MET A 291 0.63 11.44 29.64
CA MET A 291 1.85 11.71 28.87
C MET A 291 1.63 12.70 27.72
N GLU A 292 0.45 12.67 27.08
CA GLU A 292 0.08 13.60 26.00
C GLU A 292 -0.12 15.03 26.54
N ASP A 293 -0.83 15.19 27.65
CA ASP A 293 -1.02 16.49 28.32
C ASP A 293 0.33 17.10 28.72
N GLN A 294 1.27 16.30 29.24
CA GLN A 294 2.61 16.79 29.56
C GLN A 294 3.41 17.23 28.33
N LEU A 295 3.26 16.53 27.20
CA LEU A 295 3.95 16.85 25.94
C LEU A 295 3.40 18.15 25.31
N VAL A 296 2.08 18.33 25.32
CA VAL A 296 1.41 19.55 24.83
C VAL A 296 1.80 20.76 25.69
N ILE A 297 1.86 20.58 27.01
CA ILE A 297 2.34 21.61 27.94
C ILE A 297 3.80 21.99 27.62
N LEU A 298 4.69 21.00 27.43
CA LEU A 298 6.10 21.27 27.11
C LEU A 298 6.32 21.97 25.77
N GLU A 299 5.49 21.70 24.75
CA GLU A 299 5.56 22.43 23.47
C GLU A 299 5.06 23.87 23.61
N SER A 300 4.01 24.11 24.41
CA SER A 300 3.51 25.47 24.67
C SER A 300 4.47 26.37 25.46
N PHE A 301 5.37 25.79 26.26
CA PHE A 301 6.44 26.51 26.95
C PHE A 301 7.67 26.80 26.06
N ARG A 302 7.75 26.19 24.88
CA ARG A 302 8.90 26.32 23.98
C ARG A 302 8.71 27.40 22.91
N ASP A 303 7.45 27.77 22.65
CA ASP A 303 7.04 28.82 21.71
C ASP A 303 6.72 30.16 22.39
N SER A 304 6.99 30.28 23.70
CA SER A 304 6.89 31.49 24.53
C SER A 304 8.26 31.96 25.00
#